data_AF-A0A6P5F726-F1
#
_entry.id   AF-A0A6P5F726-F1
#
_cell.length_a   1.000
_cell.length_b   1.000
_cell.length_c   1.000
_cell.angle_alpha   90.00
_cell.angle_beta   90.00
_cell.angle_gamma   90.00
#
_symmetry.space_group_name_H-M   'P 1'
#
loop_
_entity.id
_entity.type
_entity.pdbx_description
1 polymer ?
#
loop_
_entity_poly.entity_id
_entity_poly.type
_entity_poly.pdbx_seq_one_letter_code
_entity_poly.pdbx_strand_id
1 'polypeptide(L)'
;MASLEFVVKVGEQQLIQPETPTPYETKYLSNIDDQAGLRNHIPFVHFYRGRSRDRCDPVTRLACGGFVLAYTFNHCMCDAAGALQFLTAVAESARDPSINSPSLRPVWSREALSPRSPPRISFPHYEYDDSITNLKPGPMYSPSHFRRLAQASLFLPRETVSTLKHRAAAAASFDAVAACLWRARARALCLSGRDPAYFLFPLDTRSRGTPRLPRGYYGAAVVFPCATALTFDLCRKPLRYASSKIATTKQIALEDEYRASVVDFLEGKGGNVGFRGGEGVFVVSDQSRLRFADVDMGWGRAVYGGPGRAGTGAEPGMVAAVAAHRREDGVEGLLAIFSIPDEAMEAFKREVWGMIEGTSEEEVESEKPFRSAL
;
A
#
# COMPACT_ATOMS: atom_id res chain seq x y z
N MET A 1 -18.18 -20.72 4.83
CA MET A 1 -18.17 -20.10 3.50
C MET A 1 -18.18 -21.21 2.46
N ALA A 2 -19.08 -21.20 1.49
CA ALA A 2 -19.03 -22.14 0.38
C ALA A 2 -17.78 -21.84 -0.47
N SER A 3 -16.94 -22.83 -0.75
CA SER A 3 -15.81 -22.65 -1.67
C SER A 3 -16.35 -22.54 -3.09
N LEU A 4 -16.03 -21.44 -3.77
CA LEU A 4 -16.27 -21.31 -5.20
C LEU A 4 -15.28 -22.21 -5.94
N GLU A 5 -15.78 -23.30 -6.52
CA GLU A 5 -15.02 -24.16 -7.42
C GLU A 5 -15.30 -23.77 -8.87
N PHE A 6 -14.24 -23.52 -9.66
CA PHE A 6 -14.34 -23.27 -11.09
C PHE A 6 -13.16 -23.90 -11.83
N VAL A 7 -13.41 -24.33 -13.06
CA VAL A 7 -12.40 -24.96 -13.91
C VAL A 7 -11.54 -23.88 -14.56
N VAL A 8 -10.24 -23.87 -14.25
CA VAL A 8 -9.26 -22.98 -14.87
C VAL A 8 -8.55 -23.73 -16.01
N LYS A 9 -8.61 -23.18 -17.22
CA LYS A 9 -7.75 -23.62 -18.33
C LYS A 9 -6.57 -22.68 -18.41
N VAL A 10 -5.36 -23.22 -18.19
CA VAL A 10 -4.11 -22.46 -18.28
C VAL A 10 -3.51 -22.71 -19.66
N GLY A 11 -3.23 -21.64 -20.41
CA GLY A 11 -2.52 -21.73 -21.67
C GLY A 11 -1.04 -22.07 -21.48
N GLU A 12 -0.34 -22.37 -22.57
CA GLU A 12 1.12 -22.57 -22.53
C GLU A 12 1.83 -21.29 -22.08
N GLN A 13 2.83 -21.41 -21.21
CA GLN A 13 3.63 -20.29 -20.76
C GLN A 13 4.53 -19.82 -21.90
N GLN A 14 4.48 -18.52 -22.22
CA GLN A 14 5.32 -17.91 -23.24
C GLN A 14 6.27 -16.90 -22.59
N LEU A 15 7.56 -17.04 -22.89
CA LEU A 15 8.57 -16.05 -22.51
C LEU A 15 8.59 -14.93 -23.54
N ILE A 16 8.25 -13.72 -23.13
CA ILE A 16 8.46 -12.52 -23.94
C ILE A 16 9.91 -12.11 -23.77
N GLN A 17 10.73 -12.32 -24.81
CA GLN A 17 12.14 -11.91 -24.81
C GLN A 17 12.27 -10.47 -25.34
N PRO A 18 13.24 -9.69 -24.85
CA PRO A 18 13.57 -8.41 -25.46
C PRO A 18 14.04 -8.60 -26.91
N GLU A 19 13.77 -7.61 -27.77
CA GLU A 19 14.17 -7.63 -29.19
C GLU A 19 15.69 -7.78 -29.37
N THR A 20 16.47 -7.22 -28.45
CA THR A 20 17.92 -7.34 -28.40
C THR A 20 18.36 -8.08 -27.14
N PRO A 21 19.50 -8.78 -27.14
CA PRO A 21 19.99 -9.46 -25.95
C PRO A 21 20.08 -8.51 -24.75
N THR A 22 19.51 -8.91 -23.61
CA THR A 22 19.65 -8.16 -22.36
C THR A 22 21.14 -8.00 -22.04
N PRO A 23 21.64 -6.77 -21.85
CA PRO A 23 23.03 -6.55 -21.48
C PRO A 23 23.39 -7.33 -20.20
N TYR A 24 24.53 -8.02 -20.21
CA TYR A 24 25.05 -8.68 -19.01
C TYR A 24 25.80 -7.65 -18.17
N GLU A 25 25.04 -6.84 -17.43
CA GLU A 25 25.57 -5.80 -16.56
C GLU A 25 24.92 -5.86 -15.17
N THR A 26 25.69 -5.53 -14.15
CA THR A 26 25.17 -5.30 -12.80
C THR A 26 24.89 -3.81 -12.64
N LYS A 27 23.66 -3.45 -12.27
CA LYS A 27 23.32 -2.07 -11.95
C LYS A 27 23.11 -1.87 -10.46
N TYR A 28 23.45 -0.68 -9.98
CA TYR A 28 23.30 -0.29 -8.58
C TYR A 28 21.83 -0.08 -8.19
N LEU A 29 21.30 -0.85 -7.25
CA LEU A 29 20.04 -0.54 -6.58
C LEU A 29 20.31 0.46 -5.45
N SER A 30 19.50 1.52 -5.35
CA SER A 30 19.66 2.46 -4.24
C SER A 30 19.35 1.79 -2.91
N ASN A 31 19.86 2.33 -1.81
CA ASN A 31 19.56 1.80 -0.47
C ASN A 31 18.04 1.80 -0.19
N ILE A 32 17.27 2.70 -0.82
CA ILE A 32 15.81 2.71 -0.77
C ILE A 32 15.21 1.53 -1.56
N ASP A 33 15.76 1.19 -2.73
CA ASP A 33 15.27 0.06 -3.54
C ASP A 33 15.60 -1.30 -2.91
N ASP A 34 16.79 -1.43 -2.31
CA ASP A 34 17.41 -2.72 -1.99
C ASP A 34 17.02 -3.29 -0.62
N GLN A 35 16.10 -2.60 0.08
CA GLN A 35 15.56 -3.01 1.38
C GLN A 35 14.99 -4.43 1.34
N ALA A 36 15.26 -5.23 2.37
CA ALA A 36 14.74 -6.60 2.49
C ALA A 36 13.21 -6.65 2.37
N GLY A 37 12.52 -5.63 2.93
CA GLY A 37 11.06 -5.49 2.86
C GLY A 37 10.48 -5.30 1.45
N LEU A 38 11.31 -4.93 0.47
CA LEU A 38 10.91 -4.71 -0.93
C LEU A 38 11.33 -5.87 -1.86
N ARG A 39 12.04 -6.88 -1.36
CA ARG A 39 12.43 -8.06 -2.15
C ARG A 39 11.28 -9.07 -2.27
N ASN A 40 10.15 -8.63 -2.81
CA ASN A 40 8.97 -9.45 -3.03
C ASN A 40 8.26 -9.07 -4.33
N HIS A 41 7.42 -9.98 -4.82
CA HIS A 41 6.57 -9.74 -5.97
C HIS A 41 5.23 -9.18 -5.52
N ILE A 42 4.84 -8.04 -6.08
CA ILE A 42 3.55 -7.40 -5.79
C ILE A 42 2.55 -7.74 -6.90
N PRO A 43 1.47 -8.50 -6.60
CA PRO A 43 0.45 -8.82 -7.57
C PRO A 43 -0.50 -7.64 -7.77
N PHE A 44 -0.78 -7.34 -9.03
CA PHE A 44 -1.81 -6.41 -9.46
C PHE A 44 -2.78 -7.10 -10.40
N VAL A 45 -4.03 -6.65 -10.38
CA VAL A 45 -5.09 -7.14 -11.26
C VAL A 45 -5.90 -5.98 -11.81
N HIS A 46 -6.34 -6.13 -13.05
CA HIS A 46 -7.28 -5.25 -13.72
C HIS A 46 -8.46 -6.06 -14.22
N PHE A 47 -9.67 -5.66 -13.84
CA PHE A 47 -10.91 -6.30 -14.28
C PHE A 47 -11.54 -5.48 -15.40
N TYR A 48 -11.83 -6.13 -16.52
CA TYR A 48 -12.47 -5.52 -17.67
C TYR A 48 -13.83 -6.14 -17.95
N ARG A 49 -14.74 -5.32 -18.48
CA ARG A 49 -16.02 -5.81 -19.01
C ARG A 49 -15.79 -6.57 -20.31
N GLY A 50 -16.64 -7.56 -20.56
CA GLY A 50 -16.60 -8.32 -21.80
C GLY A 50 -16.90 -7.42 -22.99
N ARG A 51 -16.03 -7.46 -23.99
CA ARG A 51 -16.31 -6.94 -25.34
C ARG A 51 -16.30 -8.10 -26.31
N SER A 52 -17.17 -8.00 -27.31
CA SER A 52 -17.24 -8.93 -28.46
C SER A 52 -16.00 -8.77 -29.35
N ARG A 53 -14.83 -9.22 -28.92
CA ARG A 53 -13.65 -9.44 -29.79
C ARG A 53 -12.87 -10.68 -29.35
N ASP A 54 -12.18 -11.25 -30.33
CA ASP A 54 -11.73 -12.64 -30.50
C ASP A 54 -11.08 -13.37 -29.30
N ARG A 55 -11.12 -14.70 -29.40
CA ARG A 55 -10.80 -15.70 -28.37
C ARG A 55 -9.31 -15.84 -28.02
N CYS A 56 -8.42 -14.95 -28.47
CA CYS A 56 -6.97 -15.22 -28.50
C CYS A 56 -6.07 -14.32 -27.62
N ASP A 57 -6.59 -13.33 -26.90
CA ASP A 57 -5.74 -12.56 -25.97
C ASP A 57 -5.30 -13.43 -24.76
N PRO A 58 -4.04 -13.36 -24.30
CA PRO A 58 -3.51 -14.12 -23.15
C PRO A 58 -4.00 -13.53 -21.82
N VAL A 59 -5.31 -13.46 -21.64
CA VAL A 59 -6.00 -12.92 -20.47
C VAL A 59 -6.88 -13.98 -19.82
N THR A 60 -7.09 -13.87 -18.52
CA THR A 60 -8.01 -14.77 -17.81
C THR A 60 -9.45 -14.35 -18.09
N ARG A 61 -10.19 -15.12 -18.88
CA ARG A 61 -11.59 -14.84 -19.19
C ARG A 61 -12.53 -15.40 -18.12
N LEU A 62 -13.52 -14.61 -17.76
CA LEU A 62 -14.56 -14.93 -16.77
C LEU A 62 -15.81 -15.45 -17.47
N ALA A 63 -16.62 -16.25 -16.77
CA ALA A 63 -17.84 -16.85 -17.33
C ALA A 63 -18.86 -15.81 -17.82
N CYS A 64 -18.86 -14.59 -17.26
CA CYS A 64 -19.72 -13.48 -17.69
C CYS A 64 -19.21 -12.75 -18.95
N GLY A 65 -18.15 -13.25 -19.59
CA GLY A 65 -17.52 -12.63 -20.76
C GLY A 65 -16.50 -11.53 -20.42
N GLY A 66 -16.44 -11.06 -19.17
CA GLY A 66 -15.37 -10.20 -18.67
C GLY A 66 -14.02 -10.89 -18.67
N PHE A 67 -12.94 -10.14 -18.43
CA PHE A 67 -11.60 -10.72 -18.36
C PHE A 67 -10.70 -9.96 -17.38
N VAL A 68 -9.61 -10.61 -16.99
CA VAL A 68 -8.64 -10.13 -16.02
C VAL A 68 -7.25 -10.07 -16.67
N LEU A 69 -6.61 -8.90 -16.58
CA LEU A 69 -5.17 -8.76 -16.75
C LEU A 69 -4.54 -8.80 -15.38
N ALA A 70 -3.64 -9.76 -15.14
CA ALA A 70 -2.89 -9.88 -13.89
C ALA A 70 -1.40 -9.83 -14.19
N TYR A 71 -0.64 -9.12 -13.35
CA TYR A 71 0.81 -9.05 -13.45
C TYR A 71 1.42 -8.92 -12.06
N THR A 72 2.69 -9.30 -11.97
CA THR A 72 3.51 -9.13 -10.78
C THR A 72 4.79 -8.42 -11.16
N PHE A 73 5.24 -7.50 -10.32
CA PHE A 73 6.57 -6.89 -10.44
C PHE A 73 7.33 -7.05 -9.14
N ASN A 74 8.66 -7.12 -9.22
CA ASN A 74 9.51 -7.12 -8.04
C ASN A 74 9.57 -5.70 -7.46
N HIS A 75 9.20 -5.54 -6.19
CA HIS A 75 9.08 -4.23 -5.56
C HIS A 75 10.43 -3.50 -5.42
N CYS A 76 11.56 -4.20 -5.43
CA CYS A 76 12.88 -3.57 -5.45
C CYS A 76 13.21 -2.90 -6.79
N MET A 77 12.50 -3.25 -7.87
CA MET A 77 12.72 -2.65 -9.19
C MET A 77 11.96 -1.33 -9.36
N CYS A 78 10.78 -1.23 -8.74
CA CYS A 78 9.94 -0.04 -8.78
C CYS A 78 8.91 -0.03 -7.65
N ASP A 79 8.50 1.17 -7.24
CA ASP A 79 7.28 1.36 -6.46
C ASP A 79 6.04 1.44 -7.37
N ALA A 80 4.87 1.69 -6.78
CA ALA A 80 3.62 1.77 -7.53
C ALA A 80 3.62 2.87 -8.62
N ALA A 81 4.35 3.98 -8.44
CA ALA A 81 4.46 5.01 -9.48
C ALA A 81 5.30 4.54 -10.67
N GLY A 82 6.40 3.83 -10.41
CA GLY A 82 7.19 3.18 -11.46
C GLY A 82 6.43 2.08 -12.19
N ALA A 83 5.64 1.28 -11.48
CA ALA A 83 4.75 0.29 -12.08
C ALA A 83 3.70 0.95 -12.99
N LEU A 84 3.11 2.07 -12.57
CA LEU A 84 2.19 2.85 -13.41
C LEU A 84 2.87 3.39 -14.67
N GLN A 85 4.10 3.90 -14.55
CA GLN A 85 4.88 4.37 -15.69
C GLN A 85 5.12 3.25 -16.71
N PHE A 86 5.49 2.05 -16.24
CA PHE A 86 5.66 0.88 -17.09
C PHE A 86 4.36 0.49 -17.80
N LEU A 87 3.24 0.40 -17.08
CA LEU A 87 1.95 0.05 -17.68
C LEU A 87 1.46 1.09 -18.67
N THR A 88 1.74 2.36 -18.43
CA THR A 88 1.42 3.44 -19.37
C THR A 88 2.19 3.26 -20.68
N ALA A 89 3.48 2.92 -20.61
CA ALA A 89 4.28 2.62 -21.80
C ALA A 89 3.73 1.41 -22.58
N VAL A 90 3.38 0.32 -21.89
CA VAL A 90 2.75 -0.85 -22.52
C VAL A 90 1.42 -0.48 -23.17
N ALA A 91 0.60 0.33 -22.50
CA ALA A 91 -0.69 0.78 -23.00
C ALA A 91 -0.60 1.71 -24.22
N GLU A 92 0.46 2.52 -24.32
CA GLU A 92 0.75 3.32 -25.52
C GLU A 92 1.06 2.42 -26.71
N SER A 93 2.01 1.50 -26.55
CA SER A 93 2.40 0.58 -27.63
C SER A 93 1.25 -0.37 -28.04
N ALA A 94 0.42 -0.81 -27.08
CA ALA A 94 -0.72 -1.69 -27.37
C ALA A 94 -1.82 -0.99 -28.19
N ARG A 95 -2.00 0.32 -28.00
CA ARG A 95 -3.01 1.12 -28.72
C ARG A 95 -2.53 1.59 -30.09
N ASP A 96 -1.24 1.86 -30.23
CA ASP A 96 -0.64 2.30 -31.48
C ASP A 96 0.70 1.59 -31.71
N PRO A 97 0.72 0.54 -32.56
CA PRO A 97 1.94 -0.20 -32.88
C PRO A 97 3.02 0.63 -33.57
N SER A 98 2.72 1.84 -34.06
CA SER A 98 3.72 2.75 -34.65
C SER A 98 4.56 3.49 -33.60
N ILE A 99 4.14 3.45 -32.32
CA ILE A 99 4.89 4.06 -31.22
C ILE A 99 6.10 3.21 -30.88
N ASN A 100 7.27 3.66 -31.33
CA ASN A 100 8.56 3.00 -31.07
C ASN A 100 9.24 3.45 -29.77
N SER A 101 8.65 4.38 -29.02
CA SER A 101 9.19 4.81 -27.72
C SER A 101 8.09 5.37 -26.81
N PRO A 102 8.15 5.12 -25.49
CA PRO A 102 7.16 5.65 -24.55
C PRO A 102 7.19 7.18 -24.48
N SER A 103 6.02 7.77 -24.24
CA SER A 103 5.87 9.23 -24.07
C SER A 103 6.68 9.77 -22.90
N LEU A 104 6.85 8.96 -21.85
CA LEU A 104 7.75 9.21 -20.73
C LEU A 104 8.89 8.19 -20.74
N ARG A 105 10.08 8.65 -21.18
CA ARG A 105 11.27 7.80 -21.21
C ARG A 105 11.69 7.39 -19.79
N PRO A 106 11.94 6.09 -19.53
CA PRO A 106 12.46 5.64 -18.25
C PRO A 106 13.88 6.18 -18.03
N VAL A 107 14.16 6.63 -16.81
CA VAL A 107 15.46 7.16 -16.42
C VAL A 107 16.04 6.32 -15.29
N TRP A 108 17.22 5.75 -15.52
CA TRP A 108 18.05 5.18 -14.47
C TRP A 108 18.84 6.30 -13.79
N SER A 109 18.60 6.54 -12.50
CA SER A 109 19.30 7.56 -11.71
C SER A 109 19.21 7.24 -10.21
N ARG A 110 19.52 5.99 -9.85
CA ARG A 110 19.43 5.50 -8.46
C ARG A 110 20.53 6.07 -7.57
N GLU A 111 21.60 6.50 -8.18
CA GLU A 111 22.74 7.19 -7.58
C GLU A 111 22.33 8.57 -7.03
N ALA A 112 21.20 9.13 -7.46
CA ALA A 112 20.62 10.33 -6.87
C ALA A 112 20.07 10.12 -5.45
N LEU A 113 19.96 8.85 -5.01
CA LEU A 113 19.56 8.42 -3.68
C LEU A 113 20.72 7.77 -2.91
N SER A 114 21.97 8.12 -3.25
CA SER A 114 23.14 7.64 -2.52
C SER A 114 23.23 8.24 -1.11
N PRO A 115 23.76 7.48 -0.13
CA PRO A 115 24.00 7.99 1.21
C PRO A 115 25.06 9.09 1.23
N ARG A 116 25.03 9.89 2.29
CA ARG A 116 26.08 10.88 2.58
C ARG A 116 27.32 10.18 3.13
N SER A 117 28.47 10.85 3.00
CA SER A 117 29.74 10.39 3.57
C SER A 117 30.32 11.48 4.48
N PRO A 118 30.40 11.25 5.82
CA PRO A 118 29.86 10.09 6.54
C PRO A 118 28.31 10.11 6.59
N PRO A 119 27.65 8.95 6.77
CA PRO A 119 26.22 8.90 7.02
C PRO A 119 25.84 9.68 8.29
N ARG A 120 24.76 10.47 8.22
CA ARG A 120 24.20 11.23 9.33
C ARG A 120 22.74 10.82 9.56
N ILE A 121 22.49 10.20 10.70
CA ILE A 121 21.12 9.83 11.11
C ILE A 121 20.57 10.95 12.00
N SER A 122 19.57 11.67 11.51
CA SER A 122 18.99 12.85 12.17
C SER A 122 17.59 12.59 12.74
N PHE A 123 16.98 11.46 12.42
CA PHE A 123 15.65 11.07 12.93
C PHE A 123 15.67 9.67 13.54
N PRO A 124 14.80 9.41 14.54
CA PRO A 124 14.53 8.06 14.99
C PRO A 124 13.70 7.34 13.92
N HIS A 125 14.31 6.37 13.22
CA HIS A 125 13.66 5.60 12.17
C HIS A 125 12.86 4.42 12.76
N TYR A 126 11.75 4.73 13.43
CA TYR A 126 10.86 3.73 14.06
C TYR A 126 10.30 2.72 13.06
N GLU A 127 10.27 3.07 11.77
CA GLU A 127 9.89 2.20 10.66
C GLU A 127 10.85 1.02 10.44
N TYR A 128 12.07 1.08 10.99
CA TYR A 128 13.12 0.08 10.80
C TYR A 128 13.73 -0.41 12.11
N ASP A 129 13.83 0.46 13.12
CA ASP A 129 14.64 0.19 14.30
C ASP A 129 13.88 -0.58 15.39
N ASP A 130 14.00 -1.91 15.39
CA ASP A 130 13.44 -2.80 16.42
C ASP A 130 14.15 -2.71 17.78
N SER A 131 15.39 -2.18 17.81
CA SER A 131 16.20 -2.07 19.03
C SER A 131 15.62 -1.09 20.05
N ILE A 132 14.80 -0.15 19.58
CA ILE A 132 14.07 0.83 20.41
C ILE A 132 13.01 0.14 21.29
N THR A 133 12.69 -1.14 21.05
CA THR A 133 11.59 -1.83 21.72
C THR A 133 11.96 -3.16 22.40
N ASN A 134 13.21 -3.62 22.37
CA ASN A 134 13.61 -4.96 22.86
C ASN A 134 12.74 -6.12 22.30
N LEU A 135 12.11 -5.91 21.15
CA LEU A 135 11.25 -6.91 20.52
C LEU A 135 12.13 -7.84 19.68
N LYS A 136 11.93 -9.16 19.83
CA LYS A 136 12.61 -10.16 19.01
C LYS A 136 12.22 -9.98 17.54
N PRO A 137 13.11 -10.35 16.58
CA PRO A 137 12.76 -10.38 15.16
C PRO A 137 11.43 -11.08 14.95
N GLY A 138 10.53 -10.46 14.17
CA GLY A 138 9.22 -11.03 13.85
C GLY A 138 9.32 -12.41 13.21
N PRO A 139 8.30 -13.27 13.37
CA PRO A 139 8.32 -14.61 12.80
C PRO A 139 8.37 -14.56 11.26
N MET A 140 9.03 -15.55 10.66
CA MET A 140 8.99 -15.72 9.20
C MET A 140 7.61 -16.24 8.80
N TYR A 141 6.87 -15.47 7.98
CA TYR A 141 5.50 -15.81 7.62
C TYR A 141 5.42 -16.77 6.43
N SER A 142 4.66 -17.85 6.59
CA SER A 142 4.36 -18.80 5.51
C SER A 142 3.07 -18.46 4.75
N PRO A 143 2.87 -18.96 3.51
CA PRO A 143 1.61 -18.77 2.77
C PRO A 143 0.35 -19.20 3.51
N SER A 144 0.46 -20.11 4.49
CA SER A 144 -0.66 -20.51 5.35
C SER A 144 -1.14 -19.37 6.26
N HIS A 145 -0.24 -18.50 6.71
CA HIS A 145 -0.59 -17.35 7.55
C HIS A 145 -1.45 -16.35 6.78
N PHE A 146 -1.08 -16.06 5.53
CA PHE A 146 -1.87 -15.22 4.63
C PHE A 146 -3.25 -15.81 4.32
N ARG A 147 -3.34 -17.14 4.18
CA ARG A 147 -4.61 -17.85 3.92
C ARG A 147 -5.60 -17.82 5.08
N ARG A 148 -5.16 -17.52 6.30
CA ARG A 148 -6.02 -17.40 7.49
C ARG A 148 -6.62 -16.00 7.67
N LEU A 149 -6.31 -15.07 6.78
CA LEU A 149 -6.85 -13.72 6.84
C LEU A 149 -7.99 -13.55 5.84
N ALA A 150 -9.12 -13.04 6.31
CA ALA A 150 -10.18 -12.53 5.47
C ALA A 150 -9.61 -11.43 4.58
N GLN A 151 -9.71 -11.61 3.27
CA GLN A 151 -9.44 -10.59 2.28
C GLN A 151 -10.72 -9.77 2.10
N ALA A 152 -10.67 -8.47 2.37
CA ALA A 152 -11.84 -7.62 2.30
C ALA A 152 -11.57 -6.31 1.57
N SER A 153 -12.66 -5.69 1.12
CA SER A 153 -12.65 -4.34 0.61
C SER A 153 -13.79 -3.54 1.23
N LEU A 154 -13.53 -2.25 1.45
CA LEU A 154 -14.47 -1.28 2.01
C LEU A 154 -14.55 -0.10 1.05
N PHE A 155 -15.71 0.10 0.45
CA PHE A 155 -15.96 1.27 -0.37
C PHE A 155 -16.43 2.44 0.50
N LEU A 156 -15.76 3.58 0.36
CA LEU A 156 -16.01 4.82 1.05
C LEU A 156 -16.44 5.88 0.02
N PRO A 157 -17.75 6.11 -0.15
CA PRO A 157 -18.26 7.20 -0.99
C PRO A 157 -17.68 8.56 -0.60
N ARG A 158 -17.70 9.52 -1.53
CA ARG A 158 -17.25 10.90 -1.27
C ARG A 158 -17.97 11.54 -0.07
N GLU A 159 -19.25 11.26 0.17
CA GLU A 159 -19.94 11.75 1.36
C GLU A 159 -19.33 11.17 2.64
N THR A 160 -19.12 9.84 2.67
CA THR A 160 -18.50 9.15 3.82
C THR A 160 -17.09 9.67 4.11
N VAL A 161 -16.27 9.88 3.08
CA VAL A 161 -14.94 10.49 3.23
C VAL A 161 -15.07 11.91 3.83
N SER A 162 -16.05 12.69 3.39
CA SER A 162 -16.29 14.04 3.92
C SER A 162 -16.69 14.02 5.40
N THR A 163 -17.55 13.07 5.80
CA THR A 163 -17.91 12.84 7.21
C THR A 163 -16.68 12.49 8.05
N LEU A 164 -15.82 11.58 7.58
CA LEU A 164 -14.57 11.24 8.25
C LEU A 164 -13.66 12.45 8.39
N LYS A 165 -13.52 13.28 7.35
CA LYS A 165 -12.75 14.52 7.42
C LYS A 165 -13.29 15.46 8.49
N HIS A 166 -14.60 15.64 8.57
CA HIS A 166 -15.21 16.49 9.59
C HIS A 166 -14.88 16.00 11.01
N ARG A 167 -15.03 14.69 11.27
CA ARG A 167 -14.67 14.07 12.56
C ARG A 167 -13.17 14.12 12.88
N ALA A 168 -12.35 14.14 11.85
CA ALA A 168 -10.90 14.27 11.93
C ALA A 168 -10.43 15.75 11.94
N ALA A 169 -11.29 16.69 12.37
CA ALA A 169 -11.00 18.13 12.43
C ALA A 169 -10.60 18.73 11.07
N ALA A 170 -11.41 18.44 10.04
CA ALA A 170 -11.19 18.88 8.66
C ALA A 170 -9.85 18.44 8.04
N ALA A 171 -9.29 17.31 8.49
CA ALA A 171 -8.05 16.75 7.96
C ALA A 171 -8.12 16.44 6.45
N ALA A 172 -6.95 16.22 5.83
CA ALA A 172 -6.87 15.72 4.47
C ALA A 172 -7.58 14.36 4.33
N SER A 173 -8.12 14.06 3.15
CA SER A 173 -8.89 12.83 2.93
C SER A 173 -8.13 11.56 3.31
N PHE A 174 -6.85 11.48 2.93
CA PHE A 174 -5.98 10.37 3.34
C PHE A 174 -5.87 10.28 4.86
N ASP A 175 -5.57 11.37 5.56
CA ASP A 175 -5.35 11.37 7.02
C ASP A 175 -6.59 10.93 7.79
N ALA A 176 -7.77 11.37 7.34
CA ALA A 176 -9.04 10.98 7.95
C ALA A 176 -9.35 9.49 7.75
N VAL A 177 -9.16 8.97 6.53
CA VAL A 177 -9.40 7.54 6.22
C VAL A 177 -8.36 6.65 6.91
N ALA A 178 -7.09 7.02 6.81
CA ALA A 178 -5.97 6.34 7.47
C ALA A 178 -6.16 6.26 8.99
N ALA A 179 -6.53 7.37 9.63
CA ALA A 179 -6.83 7.41 11.07
C ALA A 179 -7.99 6.49 11.45
N CYS A 180 -9.04 6.44 10.62
CA CYS A 180 -10.19 5.57 10.82
C CYS A 180 -9.76 4.10 10.74
N LEU A 181 -9.05 3.70 9.67
CA LEU A 181 -8.57 2.34 9.51
C LEU A 181 -7.60 1.92 10.63
N TRP A 182 -6.70 2.81 11.04
CA TRP A 182 -5.73 2.54 12.11
C TRP A 182 -6.41 2.31 13.45
N ARG A 183 -7.34 3.19 13.85
CA ARG A 183 -8.11 3.06 15.09
C ARG A 183 -9.02 1.84 15.06
N ALA A 184 -9.73 1.61 13.96
CA ALA A 184 -10.61 0.45 13.81
C ALA A 184 -9.85 -0.87 13.90
N ARG A 185 -8.69 -0.97 13.25
CA ARG A 185 -7.84 -2.17 13.32
C ARG A 185 -7.32 -2.40 14.75
N ALA A 186 -6.83 -1.36 15.41
CA ALA A 186 -6.32 -1.47 16.78
C ALA A 186 -7.39 -1.99 17.76
N ARG A 187 -8.62 -1.48 17.65
CA ARG A 187 -9.76 -1.93 18.46
C ARG A 187 -10.21 -3.34 18.10
N ALA A 188 -10.34 -3.65 16.80
CA ALA A 188 -10.79 -4.95 16.33
C ALA A 188 -9.84 -6.10 16.71
N LEU A 189 -8.53 -5.83 16.75
CA LEU A 189 -7.51 -6.79 17.19
C LEU A 189 -7.31 -6.81 18.70
N CYS A 190 -8.06 -6.01 19.48
CA CYS A 190 -7.91 -5.92 20.93
C CYS A 190 -6.45 -5.69 21.37
N LEU A 191 -5.72 -4.83 20.65
CA LEU A 191 -4.32 -4.57 20.92
C LEU A 191 -4.12 -4.11 22.38
N SER A 192 -3.02 -4.55 23.00
CA SER A 192 -2.66 -4.20 24.37
C SER A 192 -2.54 -2.67 24.52
N GLY A 193 -3.31 -2.11 25.45
CA GLY A 193 -3.32 -0.67 25.71
C GLY A 193 -1.98 -0.11 26.20
N ARG A 194 -1.07 -0.97 26.68
CA ARG A 194 0.27 -0.60 27.18
C ARG A 194 1.28 -0.42 26.07
N ASP A 195 1.06 -1.09 24.94
CA ASP A 195 2.03 -1.14 23.86
C ASP A 195 1.77 -0.02 22.84
N PRO A 196 2.82 0.55 22.23
CA PRO A 196 2.66 1.50 21.15
C PRO A 196 2.06 0.84 19.90
N ALA A 197 1.15 1.55 19.25
CA ALA A 197 0.74 1.27 17.88
C ALA A 197 1.60 2.11 16.92
N TYR A 198 2.03 1.47 15.82
CA TYR A 198 2.88 2.05 14.79
C TYR A 198 2.10 2.13 13.48
N PHE A 199 2.10 3.30 12.87
CA PHE A 199 1.41 3.55 11.62
C PHE A 199 2.35 4.09 10.57
N LEU A 200 2.62 3.28 9.53
CA LEU A 200 3.47 3.67 8.43
C LEU A 200 2.61 4.02 7.21
N PHE A 201 3.09 4.94 6.39
CA PHE A 201 2.46 5.25 5.12
C PHE A 201 3.53 5.59 4.09
N PRO A 202 3.52 4.98 2.88
CA PRO A 202 4.46 5.34 1.83
C PRO A 202 4.26 6.80 1.42
N LEU A 203 5.37 7.55 1.37
CA LEU A 203 5.39 8.95 0.93
C LEU A 203 6.34 9.10 -0.25
N ASP A 204 5.81 9.47 -1.41
CA ASP A 204 6.59 9.72 -2.63
C ASP A 204 7.44 10.99 -2.48
N THR A 205 8.75 10.83 -2.62
CA THR A 205 9.73 11.90 -2.44
C THR A 205 10.29 12.46 -3.74
N ARG A 206 9.92 11.91 -4.91
CA ARG A 206 10.50 12.29 -6.22
C ARG A 206 10.52 13.79 -6.47
N SER A 207 9.42 14.46 -6.17
CA SER A 207 9.22 15.90 -6.44
C SER A 207 9.64 16.83 -5.29
N ARG A 208 9.99 16.26 -4.13
CA ARG A 208 10.13 17.03 -2.87
C ARG A 208 11.49 16.87 -2.20
N GLY A 209 12.29 15.89 -2.59
CA GLY A 209 13.64 15.68 -2.07
C GLY A 209 14.71 16.52 -2.79
N THR A 210 15.82 16.78 -2.11
CA THR A 210 17.09 17.28 -2.68
C THR A 210 18.16 16.17 -2.74
N PRO A 211 18.63 15.75 -3.94
CA PRO A 211 18.23 16.22 -5.26
C PRO A 211 16.81 15.75 -5.63
N ARG A 212 16.13 16.54 -6.46
CA ARG A 212 14.86 16.15 -7.09
C ARG A 212 15.13 15.06 -8.11
N LEU A 213 14.26 14.06 -8.15
CA LEU A 213 14.42 12.94 -9.08
C LEU A 213 13.87 13.31 -10.47
N PRO A 214 14.49 12.81 -11.55
CA PRO A 214 14.03 13.09 -12.91
C PRO A 214 12.63 12.53 -13.13
N ARG A 215 11.84 13.18 -13.98
CA ARG A 215 10.43 12.80 -14.24
C ARG A 215 10.25 11.34 -14.68
N GLY A 216 11.25 10.76 -15.36
CA GLY A 216 11.23 9.37 -15.79
C GLY A 216 11.78 8.36 -14.77
N TYR A 217 12.13 8.79 -13.55
CA TYR A 217 12.63 7.91 -12.49
C TYR A 217 11.56 6.91 -12.08
N TYR A 218 11.78 5.65 -12.43
CA TYR A 218 10.83 4.56 -12.19
C TYR A 218 11.17 3.71 -10.96
N GLY A 219 12.34 3.93 -10.33
CA GLY A 219 12.72 3.18 -9.14
C GLY A 219 11.88 3.49 -7.91
N ALA A 220 12.14 2.83 -6.78
CA ALA A 220 11.49 3.18 -5.52
C ALA A 220 12.05 4.51 -5.00
N ALA A 221 11.17 5.48 -4.78
CA ALA A 221 11.52 6.77 -4.18
C ALA A 221 10.56 7.13 -3.05
N VAL A 222 10.12 6.10 -2.33
CA VAL A 222 9.19 6.20 -1.21
C VAL A 222 9.92 6.03 0.11
N VAL A 223 9.65 6.94 1.05
CA VAL A 223 9.97 6.73 2.47
C VAL A 223 8.72 6.27 3.21
N PHE A 224 8.86 5.69 4.39
CA PHE A 224 7.74 5.15 5.17
C PHE A 224 7.68 5.78 6.57
N PRO A 225 7.27 7.05 6.69
CA PRO A 225 7.21 7.72 7.96
C PRO A 225 6.30 7.00 8.94
N CYS A 226 6.77 6.86 10.18
CA CYS A 226 6.07 6.12 11.22
C CYS A 226 5.43 7.06 12.24
N ALA A 227 4.10 7.16 12.24
CA ALA A 227 3.35 7.79 13.31
C ALA A 227 3.19 6.81 14.49
N THR A 228 3.36 7.31 15.71
CA THR A 228 3.28 6.49 16.93
C THR A 228 2.26 7.04 17.91
N ALA A 229 1.51 6.13 18.53
CA ALA A 229 0.56 6.43 19.59
C ALA A 229 0.52 5.27 20.58
N LEU A 230 0.27 5.57 21.87
CA LEU A 230 -0.11 4.51 22.81
C LEU A 230 -1.44 3.91 22.35
N THR A 231 -1.55 2.58 22.30
CA THR A 231 -2.78 1.92 21.84
C THR A 231 -3.99 2.36 22.66
N PHE A 232 -3.84 2.56 23.97
CA PHE A 232 -4.89 3.11 24.82
C PHE A 232 -5.41 4.46 24.32
N ASP A 233 -4.50 5.38 24.01
CA ASP A 233 -4.82 6.71 23.49
C ASP A 233 -5.47 6.63 22.10
N LEU A 234 -4.90 5.82 21.20
CA LEU A 234 -5.42 5.61 19.85
C LEU A 234 -6.86 5.11 19.90
N CYS A 235 -7.15 4.16 20.78
CA CYS A 235 -8.48 3.59 20.93
C CYS A 235 -9.45 4.57 21.60
N ARG A 236 -9.05 5.33 22.62
CA ARG A 236 -10.00 6.14 23.42
C ARG A 236 -10.16 7.59 22.97
N LYS A 237 -9.12 8.20 22.40
CA LYS A 237 -9.18 9.62 22.00
C LYS A 237 -10.00 9.78 20.70
N PRO A 238 -10.58 10.98 20.46
CA PRO A 238 -11.34 11.25 19.25
C PRO A 238 -10.52 11.04 17.97
N LEU A 239 -11.18 10.80 16.83
CA LEU A 239 -10.52 10.52 15.55
C LEU A 239 -9.47 11.59 15.15
N ARG A 240 -9.70 12.86 15.51
CA ARG A 240 -8.76 13.96 15.33
C ARG A 240 -7.39 13.75 15.98
N TYR A 241 -7.29 12.94 17.04
CA TYR A 241 -6.00 12.59 17.66
C TYR A 241 -5.17 11.70 16.74
N ALA A 242 -5.78 10.66 16.17
CA ALA A 242 -5.10 9.77 15.25
C ALA A 242 -4.72 10.50 13.94
N SER A 243 -5.63 11.33 13.40
CA SER A 243 -5.32 12.09 12.19
C SER A 243 -4.24 13.16 12.42
N SER A 244 -4.18 13.79 13.59
CA SER A 244 -3.12 14.76 13.90
C SER A 244 -1.75 14.10 14.03
N LYS A 245 -1.66 12.90 14.62
CA LYS A 245 -0.43 12.10 14.64
C LYS A 245 0.09 11.84 13.22
N ILE A 246 -0.78 11.39 12.32
CA ILE A 246 -0.42 11.14 10.91
C ILE A 246 0.00 12.44 10.21
N ALA A 247 -0.76 13.52 10.39
CA ALA A 247 -0.47 14.81 9.77
C ALA A 247 0.88 15.38 10.22
N THR A 248 1.18 15.36 11.52
CA THR A 248 2.46 15.83 12.07
C THR A 248 3.63 15.01 11.55
N THR A 249 3.54 13.67 11.59
CA THR A 249 4.58 12.80 11.04
C THR A 249 4.80 13.06 9.55
N LYS A 250 3.72 13.28 8.79
CA LYS A 250 3.82 13.62 7.37
C LYS A 250 4.53 14.95 7.15
N GLN A 251 4.25 15.99 7.94
CA GLN A 251 4.94 17.27 7.79
C GLN A 251 6.46 17.14 8.00
N ILE A 252 6.88 16.41 9.02
CA ILE A 252 8.30 16.12 9.29
C ILE A 252 8.93 15.40 8.08
N ALA A 253 8.24 14.39 7.55
CA ALA A 253 8.76 13.59 6.44
C ALA A 253 8.78 14.32 5.08
N LEU A 254 8.14 15.49 4.97
CA LEU A 254 8.22 16.34 3.79
C LEU A 254 9.51 17.16 3.74
N GLU A 255 10.27 17.20 4.83
CA GLU A 255 11.58 17.86 4.88
C GLU A 255 12.65 17.03 4.17
N ASP A 256 13.55 17.70 3.44
CA ASP A 256 14.65 17.06 2.72
C ASP A 256 15.53 16.18 3.61
N GLU A 257 15.77 16.62 4.85
CA GLU A 257 16.61 15.92 5.80
C GLU A 257 16.03 14.55 6.19
N TYR A 258 14.70 14.38 6.20
CA TYR A 258 14.08 13.10 6.57
C TYR A 258 14.47 12.00 5.57
N ARG A 259 14.36 12.29 4.27
CA ARG A 259 14.76 11.33 3.23
C ARG A 259 16.27 11.03 3.28
N ALA A 260 17.10 12.06 3.47
CA ALA A 260 18.55 11.87 3.57
C ALA A 260 18.91 11.00 4.79
N SER A 261 18.25 11.22 5.92
CA SER A 261 18.42 10.42 7.14
C SER A 261 18.01 8.96 6.92
N VAL A 262 16.92 8.68 6.19
CA VAL A 262 16.51 7.30 5.84
C VAL A 262 17.61 6.59 5.05
N VAL A 263 18.12 7.24 4.00
CA VAL A 263 19.17 6.66 3.15
C VAL A 263 20.44 6.36 3.97
N ASP A 264 20.85 7.29 4.82
CA ASP A 264 22.01 7.13 5.70
C ASP A 264 21.81 6.05 6.77
N PHE A 265 20.59 5.93 7.31
CA PHE A 265 20.25 4.86 8.25
C PHE A 265 20.37 3.49 7.58
N LEU A 266 19.84 3.35 6.35
CA LEU A 266 19.91 2.11 5.58
C LEU A 266 21.37 1.76 5.23
N GLU A 267 22.19 2.75 4.92
CA GLU A 267 23.64 2.56 4.72
C GLU A 267 24.33 2.03 5.97
N GLY A 268 24.09 2.67 7.13
CA GLY A 268 24.69 2.26 8.41
C GLY A 268 24.28 0.85 8.87
N LYS A 269 23.19 0.29 8.33
CA LYS A 269 22.73 -1.07 8.59
C LYS A 269 23.11 -2.09 7.50
N GLY A 270 23.84 -1.67 6.47
CA GLY A 270 24.30 -2.53 5.38
C GLY A 270 23.21 -2.94 4.39
N GLY A 271 22.18 -2.09 4.19
CA GLY A 271 21.15 -2.24 3.15
C GLY A 271 20.12 -3.36 3.36
N ASN A 272 20.41 -4.39 4.16
CA ASN A 272 19.54 -5.54 4.36
C ASN A 272 18.54 -5.35 5.53
N VAL A 273 17.85 -4.22 5.54
CA VAL A 273 16.89 -3.86 6.59
C VAL A 273 15.46 -4.09 6.12
N GLY A 274 14.67 -4.78 6.94
CA GLY A 274 13.23 -4.91 6.77
C GLY A 274 12.48 -3.82 7.51
N PHE A 275 11.21 -3.62 7.16
CA PHE A 275 10.32 -2.80 7.98
C PHE A 275 10.09 -3.47 9.33
N ARG A 276 9.88 -2.65 10.36
CA ARG A 276 9.38 -3.08 11.66
C ARG A 276 8.13 -3.93 11.46
N GLY A 277 8.14 -5.12 12.05
CA GLY A 277 7.00 -6.02 12.07
C GLY A 277 6.25 -6.02 13.40
N GLY A 278 5.18 -6.81 13.46
CA GLY A 278 4.42 -7.06 14.68
C GLY A 278 2.97 -6.58 14.63
N GLU A 279 2.15 -7.14 15.50
CA GLU A 279 0.69 -6.97 15.48
C GLU A 279 0.23 -5.51 15.62
N GLY A 280 1.01 -4.69 16.35
CA GLY A 280 0.79 -3.26 16.53
C GLY A 280 1.20 -2.38 15.35
N VAL A 281 1.79 -2.95 14.30
CA VAL A 281 2.21 -2.24 13.09
C VAL A 281 1.12 -2.30 12.04
N PHE A 282 0.80 -1.16 11.44
CA PHE A 282 -0.16 -1.06 10.35
C PHE A 282 0.34 -0.09 9.28
N VAL A 283 0.18 -0.46 8.01
CA VAL A 283 0.55 0.35 6.86
C VAL A 283 -0.67 0.67 6.03
N VAL A 284 -0.84 1.93 5.65
CA VAL A 284 -1.85 2.32 4.66
C VAL A 284 -1.15 3.00 3.48
N SER A 285 -1.21 2.34 2.32
CA SER A 285 -0.70 2.84 1.05
C SER A 285 -1.79 3.60 0.30
N ASP A 286 -1.63 4.93 0.16
CA ASP A 286 -2.49 5.73 -0.71
C ASP A 286 -2.07 5.56 -2.18
N GLN A 287 -2.94 4.92 -2.96
CA GLN A 287 -2.80 4.73 -4.40
C GLN A 287 -3.90 5.48 -5.17
N SER A 288 -4.67 6.33 -4.49
CA SER A 288 -5.83 7.01 -5.07
C SER A 288 -5.48 7.91 -6.25
N ARG A 289 -4.27 8.46 -6.26
CA ARG A 289 -3.76 9.33 -7.33
C ARG A 289 -3.16 8.59 -8.52
N LEU A 290 -2.82 7.30 -8.36
CA LEU A 290 -2.21 6.50 -9.42
C LEU A 290 -3.24 6.02 -10.44
N ARG A 291 -4.51 5.87 -10.03
CA ARG A 291 -5.66 5.61 -10.91
C ARG A 291 -5.38 4.50 -11.95
N PHE A 292 -4.80 3.38 -11.51
CA PHE A 292 -4.44 2.25 -12.39
C PHE A 292 -5.57 1.81 -13.32
N ALA A 293 -6.83 1.85 -12.87
CA ALA A 293 -7.99 1.51 -13.69
C ALA A 293 -8.16 2.38 -14.96
N ASP A 294 -7.54 3.56 -15.00
CA ASP A 294 -7.62 4.50 -16.12
C ASP A 294 -6.57 4.21 -17.20
N VAL A 295 -5.65 3.26 -16.99
CA VAL A 295 -4.69 2.84 -18.01
C VAL A 295 -5.41 2.03 -19.08
N ASP A 296 -5.58 2.62 -20.26
CA ASP A 296 -6.26 2.02 -21.39
C ASP A 296 -5.29 1.26 -22.31
N MET A 297 -5.32 -0.06 -22.23
CA MET A 297 -4.54 -0.98 -23.08
C MET A 297 -5.16 -1.18 -24.48
N GLY A 298 -6.20 -0.43 -24.85
CA GLY A 298 -7.03 -0.63 -26.05
C GLY A 298 -8.39 -1.28 -25.74
N TRP A 299 -8.60 -1.72 -24.50
CA TRP A 299 -9.85 -2.30 -24.03
C TRP A 299 -10.80 -1.28 -23.39
N GLY A 300 -10.38 -0.01 -23.29
CA GLY A 300 -11.02 1.02 -22.50
C GLY A 300 -10.63 0.93 -21.02
N ARG A 301 -11.30 1.74 -20.21
CA ARG A 301 -11.11 1.80 -18.76
C ARG A 301 -11.46 0.47 -18.09
N ALA A 302 -10.63 0.03 -17.14
CA ALA A 302 -10.93 -1.11 -16.28
C ALA A 302 -12.04 -0.76 -15.26
N VAL A 303 -12.81 -1.77 -14.84
CA VAL A 303 -13.76 -1.68 -13.72
C VAL A 303 -13.01 -1.50 -12.40
N TYR A 304 -11.88 -2.19 -12.27
CA TYR A 304 -10.94 -2.07 -11.16
C TYR A 304 -9.53 -2.26 -11.71
N GLY A 305 -8.57 -1.52 -11.16
CA GLY A 305 -7.15 -1.68 -11.41
C GLY A 305 -6.39 -1.33 -10.13
N GLY A 306 -5.56 -2.24 -9.64
CA GLY A 306 -4.87 -2.07 -8.37
C GLY A 306 -4.33 -3.39 -7.81
N PRO A 307 -3.96 -3.43 -6.52
CA PRO A 307 -3.47 -4.63 -5.85
C PRO A 307 -4.40 -5.84 -6.05
N GLY A 308 -3.81 -6.99 -6.36
CA GLY A 308 -4.52 -8.25 -6.60
C GLY A 308 -4.97 -8.99 -5.33
N ARG A 309 -4.44 -8.58 -4.18
CA ARG A 309 -4.81 -9.10 -2.85
C ARG A 309 -4.65 -8.00 -1.81
N ALA A 310 -5.33 -8.14 -0.69
CA ALA A 310 -5.03 -7.34 0.49
C ALA A 310 -3.75 -7.83 1.19
N GLY A 311 -3.12 -6.98 2.00
CA GLY A 311 -1.89 -7.36 2.71
C GLY A 311 -0.69 -7.54 1.77
N THR A 312 -0.55 -6.67 0.76
CA THR A 312 0.64 -6.66 -0.11
C THR A 312 1.89 -6.33 0.72
N GLY A 313 2.79 -7.29 0.87
CA GLY A 313 4.02 -7.15 1.65
C GLY A 313 4.48 -8.48 2.23
N ALA A 314 5.53 -8.44 3.06
CA ALA A 314 6.12 -9.61 3.70
C ALA A 314 5.31 -10.09 4.94
N GLU A 315 4.50 -9.23 5.54
CA GLU A 315 3.75 -9.51 6.77
C GLU A 315 2.23 -9.58 6.52
N PRO A 316 1.57 -10.73 6.83
CA PRO A 316 0.13 -10.88 6.70
C PRO A 316 -0.65 -9.82 7.49
N GLY A 317 -1.62 -9.15 6.86
CA GLY A 317 -2.54 -8.26 7.58
C GLY A 317 -1.95 -6.93 8.04
N MET A 318 -0.69 -6.66 7.69
CA MET A 318 -0.02 -5.40 8.02
C MET A 318 -0.42 -4.27 7.07
N VAL A 319 -0.64 -4.56 5.78
CA VAL A 319 -0.80 -3.53 4.74
C VAL A 319 -2.23 -3.45 4.22
N ALA A 320 -2.78 -2.23 4.24
CA ALA A 320 -3.97 -1.85 3.49
C ALA A 320 -3.61 -0.92 2.33
N ALA A 321 -4.33 -1.03 1.22
CA ALA A 321 -4.23 -0.11 0.09
C ALA A 321 -5.51 0.70 -0.03
N VAL A 322 -5.40 1.99 -0.37
CA VAL A 322 -6.55 2.87 -0.64
C VAL A 322 -6.46 3.33 -2.08
N ALA A 323 -7.38 2.88 -2.91
CA ALA A 323 -7.43 3.21 -4.34
C ALA A 323 -8.64 4.11 -4.65
N ALA A 324 -8.53 4.95 -5.68
CA ALA A 324 -9.68 5.65 -6.21
C ALA A 324 -10.56 4.65 -6.95
N HIS A 325 -11.86 4.68 -6.70
CA HIS A 325 -12.78 3.73 -7.30
C HIS A 325 -14.10 4.41 -7.67
N ARG A 326 -14.68 3.93 -8.78
CA ARG A 326 -16.01 4.32 -9.23
C ARG A 326 -16.84 3.07 -9.35
N ARG A 327 -17.91 2.98 -8.56
CA ARG A 327 -18.86 1.88 -8.63
C ARG A 327 -19.64 1.88 -9.93
N GLU A 328 -20.33 0.78 -10.20
CA GLU A 328 -21.14 0.62 -11.40
C GLU A 328 -22.31 1.59 -11.49
N ASP A 329 -22.89 1.96 -10.35
CA ASP A 329 -23.93 3.00 -10.21
C ASP A 329 -23.40 4.43 -10.46
N GLY A 330 -22.10 4.56 -10.74
CA GLY A 330 -21.45 5.82 -11.06
C GLY A 330 -20.92 6.57 -9.83
N VAL A 331 -21.19 6.11 -8.61
CA VAL A 331 -20.73 6.75 -7.37
C VAL A 331 -19.22 6.63 -7.26
N GLU A 332 -18.56 7.78 -7.07
CA GLU A 332 -17.12 7.86 -6.87
C GLU A 332 -16.75 7.86 -5.38
N GLY A 333 -15.61 7.26 -5.07
CA GLY A 333 -15.11 7.19 -3.71
C GLY A 333 -13.72 6.57 -3.64
N LEU A 334 -13.39 6.10 -2.44
CA LEU A 334 -12.16 5.36 -2.17
C LEU A 334 -12.50 3.90 -1.88
N LEU A 335 -11.68 2.98 -2.36
CA LEU A 335 -11.76 1.56 -2.03
C LEU A 335 -10.55 1.21 -1.16
N ALA A 336 -10.81 0.94 0.12
CA ALA A 336 -9.80 0.40 1.02
C ALA A 336 -9.78 -1.12 0.88
N ILE A 337 -8.61 -1.69 0.61
CA ILE A 337 -8.40 -3.13 0.41
C ILE A 337 -7.46 -3.57 1.53
N PHE A 338 -7.93 -4.48 2.38
CA PHE A 338 -7.25 -4.85 3.62
C PHE A 338 -7.54 -6.29 3.99
N SER A 339 -6.68 -6.85 4.83
CA SER A 339 -6.82 -8.20 5.32
C SER A 339 -6.65 -8.20 6.83
N ILE A 340 -7.48 -8.98 7.51
CA ILE A 340 -7.56 -9.03 8.97
C ILE A 340 -7.97 -10.47 9.36
N PRO A 341 -7.64 -10.97 10.56
CA PRO A 341 -8.15 -12.27 11.01
C PRO A 341 -9.67 -12.36 10.89
N ASP A 342 -10.17 -13.51 10.47
CA ASP A 342 -11.60 -13.75 10.22
C ASP A 342 -12.44 -13.38 11.45
N GLU A 343 -11.94 -13.71 12.64
CA GLU A 343 -12.62 -13.48 13.92
C GLU A 343 -12.73 -11.98 14.28
N ALA A 344 -11.85 -11.14 13.73
CA ALA A 344 -11.82 -9.71 13.97
C ALA A 344 -12.60 -8.89 12.92
N MET A 345 -13.06 -9.53 11.82
CA MET A 345 -13.72 -8.84 10.72
C MET A 345 -15.00 -8.09 11.14
N GLU A 346 -15.87 -8.73 11.92
CA GLU A 346 -17.13 -8.09 12.36
C GLU A 346 -16.88 -6.95 13.37
N ALA A 347 -15.88 -7.10 14.24
CA ALA A 347 -15.46 -6.02 15.13
C ALA A 347 -14.90 -4.84 14.31
N PHE A 348 -14.06 -5.11 13.30
CA PHE A 348 -13.51 -4.08 12.42
C PHE A 348 -14.60 -3.29 11.68
N LYS A 349 -15.58 -3.99 11.10
CA LYS A 349 -16.72 -3.34 10.43
C LYS A 349 -17.48 -2.43 11.39
N ARG A 350 -17.78 -2.92 12.61
CA ARG A 350 -18.50 -2.15 13.63
C ARG A 350 -17.74 -0.88 14.02
N GLU A 351 -16.43 -0.98 14.20
CA GLU A 351 -15.59 0.16 14.56
C GLU A 351 -15.54 1.22 13.45
N VAL A 352 -15.38 0.79 12.19
CA VAL A 352 -15.41 1.69 11.03
C VAL A 352 -16.75 2.40 10.92
N TRP A 353 -17.86 1.66 10.95
CA TRP A 353 -19.20 2.24 10.77
C TRP A 353 -19.63 3.09 11.96
N GLY A 354 -19.31 2.71 13.19
CA GLY A 354 -19.55 3.55 14.37
C GLY A 354 -18.83 4.90 14.27
N MET A 355 -17.60 4.92 13.72
CA MET A 355 -16.89 6.16 13.43
C MET A 355 -17.46 6.97 12.27
N ILE A 356 -18.28 6.39 11.39
CA ILE A 356 -18.92 7.09 10.26
C ILE A 356 -20.31 7.61 10.66
N GLU A 357 -21.11 6.77 11.31
CA GLU A 357 -22.52 7.02 11.62
C GLU A 357 -22.69 7.86 12.89
N GLY A 358 -21.76 7.76 13.85
CA GLY A 358 -21.80 8.59 15.06
C GLY A 358 -22.85 8.16 16.05
N THR A 359 -23.07 6.85 16.14
CA THR A 359 -23.52 6.23 17.40
C THR A 359 -22.69 6.86 18.52
N SER A 360 -23.39 7.57 19.41
CA SER A 360 -22.82 8.28 20.54
C SER A 360 -21.91 7.33 21.32
N GLU A 361 -20.79 7.86 21.79
CA GLU A 361 -19.81 7.13 22.61
C GLU A 361 -20.38 6.66 23.97
N GLU A 362 -21.69 6.83 24.22
CA GLU A 362 -22.41 6.50 25.45
C GLU A 362 -23.10 5.11 25.44
N GLU A 363 -23.25 4.44 24.29
CA GLU A 363 -23.91 3.11 24.25
C GLU A 363 -22.95 1.91 24.16
N VAL A 364 -21.63 2.14 24.13
CA VAL A 364 -20.62 1.04 24.18
C VAL A 364 -20.07 0.83 25.60
N GLU A 365 -20.66 1.47 26.62
CA GLU A 365 -20.48 1.11 28.03
C GLU A 365 -21.48 0.02 28.45
N SER A 366 -21.44 -1.15 27.81
CA SER A 366 -21.74 -2.39 28.52
C SER A 366 -21.13 -3.59 27.78
N GLU A 367 -20.45 -4.42 28.57
CA GLU A 367 -19.95 -5.76 28.23
C GLU A 367 -18.69 -5.87 27.34
N LYS A 368 -17.56 -5.44 27.90
CA LYS A 368 -16.46 -6.35 28.33
C LYS A 368 -15.30 -5.56 28.94
N PRO A 369 -14.71 -6.02 30.06
CA PRO A 369 -13.59 -5.32 30.65
C PRO A 369 -12.36 -5.47 29.76
N PHE A 370 -11.79 -4.34 29.32
CA PHE A 370 -10.39 -4.29 28.90
C PHE A 370 -9.57 -4.88 30.04
N ARG A 371 -8.90 -6.01 29.79
CA ARG A 371 -8.09 -6.68 30.80
C ARG A 371 -6.97 -5.75 31.25
N SER A 372 -7.11 -5.14 32.43
CA SER A 372 -5.96 -4.67 33.19
C SER A 372 -5.28 -5.91 33.78
N ALA A 373 -4.23 -6.40 33.14
CA ALA A 373 -3.35 -7.36 33.82
C ALA A 373 -2.53 -6.55 34.83
N LEU A 374 -2.75 -6.75 36.13
CA LEU A 374 -1.79 -6.32 37.16
C LEU A 374 -0.35 -6.62 36.74
#